data_AF-A0A0M9YNS5-F1
#
_entry.id   AF-A0A0M9YNS5-F1
#
_cell.length_a   1.000
_cell.length_b   1.000
_cell.length_c   1.000
_cell.angle_alpha   90.00
_cell.angle_beta   90.00
_cell.angle_gamma   90.00
#
_symmetry.space_group_name_H-M   'P 1'
#
loop_
_entity.id
_entity.type
_entity.pdbx_description
1 polymer ?
#
loop_
_entity_poly.entity_id
_entity_poly.type
_entity_poly.pdbx_seq_one_letter_code
_entity_poly.pdbx_strand_id
1 'polypeptide(L)'
;PKPPPKPAPKPGPKPAAPAPPIFLVPKPAAPLPKPAPEPAPTPVVTPPPAPPKVVARPSYHAMTRKPVEHHISPVTFTLMTAAPAVLAIVALRPR
;
A
#
# COMPACT_ATOMS: atom_id res chain seq x y z
N PRO A 1 -47.89 5.16 -43.99
CA PRO A 1 -47.35 3.89 -44.52
C PRO A 1 -46.28 4.14 -45.59
N LYS A 2 -45.01 3.75 -45.36
CA LYS A 2 -43.99 3.81 -46.42
C LYS A 2 -44.04 2.52 -47.24
N PRO A 3 -44.05 2.60 -48.59
CA PRO A 3 -43.98 1.41 -49.41
C PRO A 3 -42.60 0.75 -49.23
N PRO A 4 -42.53 -0.60 -49.26
CA PRO A 4 -41.25 -1.27 -49.15
C PRO A 4 -40.38 -0.93 -50.37
N PRO A 5 -39.07 -0.71 -50.18
CA PRO A 5 -38.15 -0.46 -51.28
C PRO A 5 -38.10 -1.67 -52.22
N LYS A 6 -38.04 -1.41 -53.53
CA LYS A 6 -37.97 -2.47 -54.55
C LYS A 6 -36.63 -3.23 -54.47
N PRO A 7 -36.62 -4.54 -54.79
CA PRO A 7 -35.41 -5.35 -54.74
C PRO A 7 -34.33 -4.83 -55.70
N ALA A 8 -33.08 -4.81 -55.23
CA ALA A 8 -31.94 -4.49 -56.08
C ALA A 8 -31.66 -5.65 -57.08
N PRO A 9 -31.26 -5.35 -58.33
CA PRO A 9 -30.88 -6.37 -59.30
C PRO A 9 -29.64 -7.14 -58.84
N LYS A 10 -29.65 -8.45 -59.03
CA LYS A 10 -28.49 -9.31 -58.72
C LYS A 10 -27.38 -9.06 -59.76
N PRO A 11 -26.13 -8.77 -59.35
CA PRO A 11 -25.01 -8.72 -60.27
C PRO A 11 -24.79 -10.07 -60.97
N GLY A 12 -24.64 -10.06 -62.29
CA GLY A 12 -24.30 -11.23 -63.10
C GLY A 12 -22.84 -11.69 -62.91
N PRO A 13 -22.48 -12.90 -63.37
CA PRO A 13 -21.16 -13.49 -63.13
C PRO A 13 -20.07 -12.72 -63.89
N LYS A 14 -19.01 -12.34 -63.19
CA LYS A 14 -17.83 -11.71 -63.79
C LYS A 14 -16.94 -12.78 -64.46
N PRO A 15 -16.38 -12.53 -65.66
CA PRO A 15 -15.52 -13.49 -66.37
C PRO A 15 -14.34 -13.99 -65.54
N ALA A 16 -14.00 -15.27 -65.71
CA ALA A 16 -12.85 -15.89 -65.05
C ALA A 16 -11.53 -15.28 -65.56
N ALA A 17 -10.67 -14.87 -64.62
CA ALA A 17 -9.37 -14.31 -64.95
C ALA A 17 -8.41 -15.39 -65.50
N PRO A 18 -7.42 -15.03 -66.33
CA PRO A 18 -6.38 -15.94 -66.81
C PRO A 18 -5.58 -16.55 -65.64
N ALA A 19 -5.18 -17.81 -65.77
CA ALA A 19 -4.37 -18.48 -64.76
C ALA A 19 -2.98 -17.84 -64.66
N PRO A 20 -2.43 -17.68 -63.44
CA PRO A 20 -1.09 -17.13 -63.23
C PRO A 20 0.02 -18.13 -63.61
N PRO A 21 1.25 -17.65 -63.90
CA PRO A 21 2.39 -18.51 -64.22
C PRO A 21 2.78 -19.41 -63.04
N ILE A 22 3.24 -20.63 -63.36
CA ILE A 22 3.75 -21.59 -62.36
C ILE A 22 5.19 -21.20 -61.99
N PHE A 23 5.39 -20.85 -60.71
CA PHE A 23 6.72 -20.60 -60.16
C PHE A 23 7.30 -21.91 -59.62
N LEU A 24 8.49 -22.30 -60.10
CA LEU A 24 9.26 -23.41 -59.53
C LEU A 24 9.88 -22.95 -58.21
N VAL A 25 9.38 -23.49 -57.10
CA VAL A 25 9.89 -23.20 -55.76
C VAL A 25 11.14 -24.05 -55.50
N PRO A 26 12.28 -23.46 -55.08
CA PRO A 26 13.46 -24.23 -54.69
C PRO A 26 13.15 -25.10 -53.47
N LYS A 27 13.68 -26.33 -53.45
CA LYS A 27 13.56 -27.25 -52.31
C LYS A 27 14.25 -26.66 -51.07
N PRO A 28 13.62 -26.69 -49.87
CA PRO A 28 14.25 -26.16 -48.66
C PRO A 28 15.53 -26.93 -48.31
N ALA A 29 16.59 -26.20 -47.98
CA ALA A 29 17.79 -26.78 -47.38
C ALA A 29 17.48 -27.33 -45.97
N ALA A 30 18.21 -28.37 -45.56
CA ALA A 30 18.05 -28.96 -44.23
C ALA A 30 18.34 -27.91 -43.13
N PRO A 31 17.62 -27.95 -41.99
CA PRO A 31 17.87 -27.03 -40.89
C PRO A 31 19.26 -27.24 -40.30
N LEU A 32 19.95 -26.14 -39.97
CA LEU A 32 21.19 -26.20 -39.21
C LEU A 32 20.94 -26.81 -37.81
N PRO A 33 21.90 -27.56 -37.23
CA PRO A 33 21.78 -28.03 -35.86
C PRO A 33 21.67 -26.83 -34.90
N LYS A 34 20.79 -26.95 -33.89
CA LYS A 34 20.58 -25.88 -32.90
C LYS A 34 21.84 -25.70 -32.05
N PRO A 35 22.26 -24.45 -31.75
CA PRO A 35 23.29 -24.17 -30.76
C PRO A 35 22.96 -24.82 -29.40
N ALA A 36 23.99 -25.27 -28.70
CA ALA A 36 23.85 -25.80 -27.35
C ALA A 36 23.29 -24.71 -26.39
N PRO A 37 22.55 -25.09 -25.33
CA PRO A 37 22.03 -24.12 -24.37
C PRO A 37 23.18 -23.36 -23.69
N GLU A 38 23.09 -22.03 -23.65
CA GLU A 38 24.00 -21.22 -22.85
C GLU A 38 23.82 -21.52 -21.36
N PRO A 39 24.89 -21.50 -20.55
CA PRO A 39 24.80 -21.67 -19.11
C PRO A 39 23.86 -20.61 -18.51
N ALA A 40 22.96 -21.04 -17.62
CA ALA A 40 22.04 -20.14 -16.94
C ALA A 40 22.83 -19.11 -16.09
N PRO A 41 22.41 -17.83 -16.08
CA PRO A 41 23.05 -16.82 -15.24
C PRO A 41 22.92 -17.20 -13.76
N THR A 42 24.02 -17.10 -13.03
CA THR A 42 24.02 -17.26 -11.57
C THR A 42 23.15 -16.17 -10.93
N PRO A 43 22.25 -16.52 -9.99
CA PRO A 43 21.42 -15.52 -9.33
C PRO A 43 22.30 -14.56 -8.52
N VAL A 44 22.24 -13.28 -8.87
CA VAL A 44 22.88 -12.21 -8.09
C VAL A 44 22.02 -11.95 -6.86
N VAL A 45 22.51 -12.39 -5.70
CA VAL A 45 21.87 -12.11 -4.40
C VAL A 45 22.13 -10.65 -4.06
N THR A 46 21.09 -9.83 -4.18
CA THR A 46 21.16 -8.43 -3.71
C THR A 46 21.01 -8.42 -2.19
N PRO A 47 21.94 -7.82 -1.44
CA PRO A 47 21.81 -7.73 0.00
C PRO A 47 20.57 -6.89 0.36
N PRO A 48 19.88 -7.22 1.47
CA PRO A 48 18.73 -6.45 1.92
C PRO A 48 19.14 -5.00 2.24
N PRO A 49 18.24 -4.02 2.06
CA PRO A 49 18.49 -2.64 2.42
C PRO A 49 18.89 -2.51 3.90
N ALA A 50 19.86 -1.63 4.17
CA ALA A 50 20.24 -1.32 5.55
C ALA A 50 19.06 -0.70 6.31
N PRO A 51 18.91 -1.00 7.61
CA PRO A 51 17.85 -0.42 8.43
C PRO A 51 18.02 1.10 8.53
N PRO A 52 16.92 1.87 8.54
CA PRO A 52 16.98 3.32 8.66
C PRO A 52 17.60 3.72 10.00
N LYS A 53 18.47 4.73 9.96
CA LYS A 53 19.11 5.27 11.16
C LYS A 53 18.07 6.02 11.99
N VAL A 54 17.85 5.58 13.24
CA VAL A 54 16.92 6.23 14.16
C VAL A 54 17.53 7.56 14.60
N VAL A 55 16.89 8.66 14.20
CA VAL A 55 17.29 10.01 14.60
C VAL A 55 16.41 10.44 15.76
N ALA A 56 17.02 10.85 16.87
CA ALA A 56 16.30 11.40 18.01
C ALA A 56 15.56 12.68 17.57
N ARG A 57 14.22 12.64 17.63
CA ARG A 57 13.38 13.80 17.32
C ARG A 57 13.06 14.53 18.62
N PRO A 58 13.14 15.88 18.66
CA PRO A 58 12.68 16.63 19.81
C PRO A 58 11.20 16.36 20.06
N SER A 59 10.86 15.99 21.29
CA SER A 59 9.47 15.80 21.70
C SER A 59 8.89 17.14 22.13
N TYR A 60 8.27 17.85 21.19
CA TYR A 60 7.60 19.13 21.49
C TYR A 60 6.23 18.95 22.16
N HIS A 61 5.71 17.72 22.18
CA HIS A 61 4.44 17.38 22.81
C HIS A 61 4.69 16.55 24.06
N ALA A 62 5.25 17.19 25.09
CA ALA A 62 5.22 16.62 26.42
C ALA A 62 3.76 16.58 26.89
N MET A 63 3.28 15.42 27.33
CA MET A 63 1.97 15.31 27.95
C MET A 63 2.00 16.06 29.30
N THR A 64 1.56 17.31 29.30
CA THR A 64 1.31 18.05 30.53
C THR A 64 0.11 17.41 31.21
N ARG A 65 0.36 16.59 32.23
CA ARG A 65 -0.71 16.05 33.07
C ARG A 65 -1.38 17.23 33.76
N LYS A 66 -2.66 17.46 33.46
CA LYS A 66 -3.45 18.45 34.19
C LYS A 66 -3.44 18.07 35.68
N PRO A 67 -3.27 19.03 36.60
CA PRO A 67 -3.55 18.80 38.00
C PRO A 67 -4.92 18.14 38.11
N VAL A 68 -4.99 16.99 38.78
CA VAL A 68 -6.30 16.36 39.04
C VAL A 68 -7.05 17.35 39.91
N GLU A 69 -8.10 17.96 39.36
CA GLU A 69 -9.02 18.73 40.18
C GLU A 69 -9.62 17.77 41.21
N HIS A 70 -9.08 17.82 42.43
CA HIS A 70 -9.68 17.14 43.55
C HIS A 70 -11.00 17.85 43.83
N HIS A 71 -12.13 17.17 43.61
CA HIS A 71 -13.48 17.67 43.97
C HIS A 71 -13.65 17.93 45.48
N ILE A 72 -12.60 17.72 46.26
CA ILE A 72 -12.47 18.02 47.66
C ILE A 72 -11.95 19.46 47.75
N SER A 73 -12.74 20.35 48.35
CA SER A 73 -12.30 21.74 48.51
C SER A 73 -10.95 21.77 49.25
N PRO A 74 -10.05 22.71 48.91
CA PRO A 74 -8.76 22.83 49.60
C PRO A 74 -8.91 22.90 51.12
N VAL A 75 -10.02 23.48 51.59
CA VAL A 75 -10.39 23.56 53.01
C VAL A 75 -10.71 22.19 53.58
N THR A 76 -11.54 21.37 52.93
CA THR A 76 -11.89 20.04 53.46
C THR A 76 -10.71 19.09 53.43
N PHE A 77 -9.84 19.16 52.41
CA PHE A 77 -8.59 18.41 52.38
C PHE A 77 -7.68 18.78 53.55
N THR A 78 -7.47 20.08 53.76
CA THR A 78 -6.61 20.57 54.86
C THR A 78 -7.19 20.19 56.22
N LEU A 79 -8.51 20.28 56.42
CA LEU A 79 -9.15 19.87 57.67
C LEU A 79 -9.00 18.36 57.91
N MET A 80 -9.25 17.51 56.92
CA MET A 80 -9.07 16.06 57.05
C MET A 80 -7.62 15.68 57.38
N THR A 81 -6.64 16.36 56.79
CA THR A 81 -5.22 16.07 57.01
C THR A 81 -4.67 16.68 58.31
N ALA A 82 -5.03 17.93 58.63
CA ALA A 82 -4.42 18.67 59.73
C ALA A 82 -5.19 18.55 61.06
N ALA A 83 -6.51 18.31 61.04
CA ALA A 83 -7.29 18.25 62.27
C ALA A 83 -6.81 17.20 63.28
N PRO A 84 -6.43 15.96 62.88
CA PRO A 84 -5.92 14.97 63.84
C PRO A 84 -4.63 15.44 64.53
N ALA A 85 -3.74 16.08 63.79
CA ALA A 85 -2.48 16.60 64.32
C ALA A 85 -2.72 17.75 65.30
N VAL A 86 -3.63 18.68 64.97
CA VAL A 86 -3.98 19.80 65.86
C VAL A 86 -4.63 19.28 67.15
N LEU A 87 -5.55 18.32 67.05
CA LEU A 87 -6.18 17.69 68.23
C LEU A 87 -5.14 16.98 69.11
N ALA A 88 -4.20 16.25 68.50
CA ALA A 88 -3.13 15.59 69.25
C ALA A 88 -2.27 16.60 70.01
N ILE A 89 -1.84 17.69 69.36
CA ILE A 89 -1.03 18.75 70.00
C ILE A 89 -1.80 19.39 71.16
N VAL A 90 -3.09 19.67 71.00
CA VAL A 90 -3.92 20.24 72.07
C VAL A 90 -4.08 19.27 73.23
N ALA A 91 -4.24 17.97 72.96
CA ALA A 91 -4.32 16.93 74.00
C ALA A 91 -3.00 16.74 74.76
N LEU A 92 -1.86 16.95 74.10
CA LEU A 92 -0.53 16.86 74.66
C LEU A 92 -0.08 18.13 75.41
N ARG A 93 -0.81 19.25 75.27
CA ARG A 93 -0.49 20.46 76.03
C ARG A 93 -0.86 20.24 77.50
N PRO A 94 0.13 20.25 78.43
CA PRO A 94 -0.18 20.25 79.85
C PRO A 94 -0.96 21.53 80.17
N ARG A 95 -2.09 21.37 80.86
CA ARG A 95 -2.95 22.48 81.27
C ARG A 95 -2.43 23.20 82.49
#